data_AF-A0A3D3KY53-F1
#
_entry.id   AF-A0A3D3KY53-F1
#
_cell.length_a   1.000
_cell.length_b   1.000
_cell.length_c   1.000
_cell.angle_alpha   90.00
_cell.angle_beta   90.00
_cell.angle_gamma   90.00
#
_symmetry.space_group_name_H-M   'P 1'
#
loop_
_entity.id
_entity.type
_entity.pdbx_description
1 polymer ?
#
loop_
_entity_poly.entity_id
_entity_poly.type
_entity_poly.pdbx_seq_one_letter_code
_entity_poly.pdbx_strand_id
1 'polypeptide(L)' 'MTLKSTEVRPESHLGHTMKPRQLTMMGLGSAIGAGLFLGSGAGVHAAGPAVLVSYLVAGTLIILVMWALGEMSAANP' A
#
# COMPACT_ATOMS: atom_id res chain seq x y z
N MET A 1 -1.63 28.78 -45.29
CA MET A 1 -0.58 27.95 -44.66
C MET A 1 -0.63 28.20 -43.17
N THR A 2 -1.57 27.53 -42.50
CA THR A 2 -1.90 27.69 -41.08
C THR A 2 -0.89 26.91 -40.25
N LEU A 3 0.09 27.60 -39.69
CA LEU A 3 0.94 27.02 -38.65
C LEU A 3 0.09 26.85 -37.40
N LYS A 4 -0.45 25.64 -37.23
CA LYS A 4 -1.02 25.16 -35.98
C LYS A 4 0.10 25.20 -34.95
N SER A 5 0.03 26.18 -34.06
CA SER A 5 0.90 26.33 -32.91
C SER A 5 1.06 24.97 -32.21
N THR A 6 2.29 24.48 -32.17
CA THR A 6 2.69 23.37 -31.30
C THR A 6 2.38 23.80 -29.87
N GLU A 7 1.24 23.36 -29.35
CA GLU A 7 0.88 23.48 -27.93
C GLU A 7 1.91 22.65 -27.15
N VAL A 8 2.92 23.32 -26.62
CA VAL A 8 3.80 22.76 -25.60
C VAL A 8 2.92 22.53 -24.38
N ARG A 9 2.43 21.30 -24.20
CA ARG A 9 1.79 20.90 -22.96
C ARG A 9 2.80 21.19 -21.84
N PRO A 10 2.43 21.90 -20.78
CA PRO A 10 3.31 22.04 -19.65
C PRO A 10 3.61 20.63 -19.16
N GLU A 11 4.88 20.22 -19.28
CA GLU A 11 5.43 19.05 -18.62
C GLU A 11 5.04 19.19 -17.15
N SER A 12 4.02 18.44 -16.72
CA SER A 12 3.56 18.48 -15.35
C SER A 12 4.72 17.97 -14.50
N HIS A 13 5.49 18.90 -13.96
CA HIS A 13 6.54 18.63 -13.02
C HIS A 13 5.85 18.00 -11.80
N LEU A 14 5.76 16.67 -11.80
CA LEU A 14 5.14 15.87 -10.75
C LEU A 14 6.00 16.08 -9.51
N GLY A 15 5.62 17.11 -8.77
CA GLY A 15 6.30 17.55 -7.58
C GLY A 15 6.21 16.47 -6.52
N HIS A 16 7.38 16.18 -5.96
CA HIS A 16 7.60 15.51 -4.68
C HIS A 16 7.74 13.99 -4.73
N THR A 17 9.01 13.54 -4.82
CA THR A 17 9.41 12.22 -4.31
C THR A 17 8.95 12.10 -2.85
N MET A 18 8.11 11.11 -2.54
CA MET A 18 7.66 10.92 -1.17
C MET A 18 8.83 10.54 -0.27
N LYS A 19 8.96 11.21 0.87
CA LYS A 19 9.99 10.84 1.85
C LYS A 19 9.67 9.42 2.36
N PRO A 20 10.68 8.57 2.64
CA PRO A 20 10.45 7.22 3.16
C PRO A 20 9.48 7.18 4.35
N ARG A 21 9.59 8.16 5.26
CA ARG A 21 8.66 8.31 6.39
C ARG A 21 7.19 8.51 5.98
N GLN A 22 6.92 9.27 4.91
CA GLN A 22 5.55 9.48 4.43
C GLN A 22 4.98 8.19 3.85
N LEU A 23 5.80 7.44 3.10
CA LEU A 23 5.42 6.14 2.57
C LEU A 23 5.12 5.13 3.68
N THR A 24 5.96 5.06 4.71
CA THR A 24 5.73 4.22 5.89
C THR A 24 4.45 4.61 6.61
N MET A 25 4.22 5.91 6.84
CA MET A 25 3.00 6.39 7.50
C MET A 25 1.73 6.09 6.69
N MET A 26 1.83 6.16 5.36
CA MET A 26 0.72 5.83 4.45
C MET A 26 0.36 4.33 4.53
N GLY A 27 1.37 3.45 4.53
CA GLY A 27 1.17 2.01 4.73
C GLY A 27 0.61 1.66 6.11
N LEU A 28 1.17 2.28 7.17
CA LEU A 28 0.73 2.04 8.55
C LEU A 28 -0.74 2.45 8.75
N GLY A 29 -1.12 3.62 8.23
CA GLY A 29 -2.51 4.11 8.29
C GLY A 29 -3.49 3.18 7.57
N SER A 30 -3.11 2.67 6.39
CA SER A 30 -3.93 1.72 5.63
C SER A 30 -4.11 0.39 6.38
N ALA A 31 -3.03 -0.19 6.90
CA ALA A 31 -3.05 -1.45 7.62
C ALA A 31 -3.88 -1.36 8.92
N ILE A 32 -3.75 -0.26 9.68
CA ILE A 32 -4.51 -0.04 10.90
C ILE A 32 -6.00 0.20 10.58
N GLY A 33 -6.30 1.06 9.59
CA GLY A 33 -7.67 1.44 9.26
C GLY A 33 -8.49 0.31 8.65
N ALA A 34 -8.02 -0.26 7.53
CA ALA A 34 -8.74 -1.31 6.80
C ALA A 34 -8.54 -2.71 7.41
N GLY A 35 -7.35 -3.01 7.93
CA GLY A 35 -7.06 -4.30 8.55
C GLY A 35 -7.60 -4.38 9.98
N LEU A 36 -6.95 -3.67 10.90
CA LEU A 36 -7.23 -3.82 12.34
C LEU A 36 -8.56 -3.19 12.78
N PHE A 37 -9.03 -2.10 12.19
CA PHE A 37 -10.27 -1.45 12.62
C PHE A 37 -11.50 -1.95 11.85
N LEU A 38 -11.50 -1.80 10.53
CA LEU A 38 -12.63 -2.23 9.69
C LEU A 38 -12.82 -3.76 9.74
N GLY A 39 -11.72 -4.53 9.69
CA GLY A 39 -11.75 -5.99 9.62
C GLY A 39 -11.98 -6.70 10.95
N SER A 40 -11.52 -6.14 12.08
CA SER A 40 -11.57 -6.87 13.35
C SER A 40 -12.97 -7.14 13.87
N GLY A 41 -13.95 -6.26 13.63
CA GLY A 41 -15.32 -6.50 14.07
C GLY A 41 -15.89 -7.79 13.45
N ALA A 42 -15.76 -7.93 12.12
CA ALA A 42 -16.19 -9.12 11.40
C ALA A 42 -15.32 -10.34 11.71
N GLY A 43 -14.00 -10.16 11.81
CA GLY A 43 -13.06 -11.23 12.11
C GLY A 43 -13.25 -11.83 13.51
N VAL A 44 -13.44 -10.98 14.52
CA VAL A 44 -13.73 -11.42 15.91
C VAL A 44 -15.10 -12.08 15.98
N HIS A 45 -16.12 -11.55 15.28
CA HIS A 45 -17.44 -12.18 15.28
C HIS A 45 -17.42 -13.56 14.62
N ALA A 46 -16.67 -13.74 13.52
CA ALA A 46 -16.59 -15.00 12.81
C ALA A 46 -15.69 -16.05 13.50
N ALA A 47 -14.52 -15.65 14.00
CA ALA A 47 -13.53 -16.58 14.56
C ALA A 47 -13.55 -16.66 16.09
N GLY A 48 -14.21 -15.73 16.78
CA GLY A 48 -14.20 -15.66 18.24
C GLY A 48 -12.78 -15.52 18.81
N PRO A 49 -12.44 -16.23 19.91
CA PRO A 49 -11.09 -16.19 20.50
C PRO A 49 -9.98 -16.65 19.55
N ALA A 50 -10.31 -17.47 18.55
CA ALA A 50 -9.35 -17.98 17.57
C ALA A 50 -8.90 -16.92 16.55
N VAL A 51 -9.46 -15.70 16.59
CA VAL A 51 -9.07 -14.58 15.73
C VAL A 51 -7.56 -14.27 15.81
N LEU A 52 -6.94 -14.50 16.98
CA LEU A 52 -5.50 -14.34 17.17
C LEU A 52 -4.71 -15.31 16.28
N VAL A 53 -5.15 -16.55 16.18
CA VAL A 53 -4.52 -17.56 15.31
C VAL A 53 -4.71 -17.18 13.84
N SER A 54 -5.89 -16.70 13.44
CA SER A 54 -6.09 -16.23 12.07
C SER A 54 -5.22 -15.02 11.74
N TYR A 55 -5.01 -14.08 12.68
CA TYR A 55 -4.12 -12.95 12.49
C TYR A 55 -2.65 -13.38 12.39
N LEU A 56 -2.23 -14.40 13.14
CA LEU A 56 -0.89 -14.97 13.01
C LEU A 56 -0.68 -15.58 11.62
N VAL A 57 -1.61 -16.42 11.17
CA VAL A 57 -1.52 -17.06 9.84
C VAL A 57 -1.54 -16.00 8.73
N ALA A 58 -2.49 -15.06 8.78
CA ALA A 58 -2.57 -13.97 7.81
C ALA A 58 -1.32 -13.07 7.86
N GLY A 59 -0.79 -12.77 9.04
CA GLY A 59 0.43 -12.01 9.23
C GLY A 59 1.65 -12.70 8.62
N THR A 60 1.78 -14.02 8.78
CA THR A 60 2.83 -14.80 8.12
C THR A 60 2.69 -14.71 6.60
N LEU A 61 1.48 -14.87 6.04
CA LEU A 61 1.25 -14.72 4.60
C LEU A 61 1.63 -13.33 4.09
N ILE A 62 1.29 -12.27 4.84
CA ILE A 62 1.66 -10.89 4.48
C ILE A 62 3.17 -10.72 4.46
N ILE A 63 3.92 -11.29 5.42
CA ILE A 63 5.39 -11.24 5.42
C ILE A 63 5.96 -11.89 4.15
N LEU A 64 5.44 -13.05 3.75
CA LEU A 64 5.87 -13.73 2.53
C LEU A 64 5.60 -12.89 1.28
N VAL A 65 4.42 -12.26 1.21
CA VAL A 65 4.07 -11.35 0.10
C VAL A 65 4.99 -10.13 0.10
N MET A 66 5.25 -9.53 1.26
CA MET A 66 6.12 -8.35 1.36
C MET A 66 7.56 -8.69 0.96
N TRP A 67 8.03 -9.89 1.29
CA TRP A 67 9.32 -10.41 0.81
C TRP A 67 9.36 -10.52 -0.71
N ALA A 68 8.35 -11.13 -1.32
CA ALA A 68 8.27 -11.24 -2.78
C ALA A 68 8.19 -9.86 -3.45
N LEU A 69 7.38 -8.94 -2.92
CA LEU A 69 7.27 -7.57 -3.42
C LEU A 69 8.57 -6.79 -3.21
N GLY A 70 9.30 -7.05 -2.13
CA GLY A 70 10.62 -6.46 -1.88
C GLY A 70 11.62 -6.84 -2.97
N GLU A 71 11.68 -8.13 -3.32
CA GLU A 71 12.52 -8.60 -4.42
C GLU A 71 12.12 -7.98 -5.76
N MET A 72 10.82 -7.86 -6.03
CA MET A 72 10.31 -7.21 -7.25
C MET A 72 10.62 -5.71 -7.30
N SER A 73 10.46 -5.00 -6.17
CA SER A 73 10.76 -3.56 -6.06
C SER A 73 12.26 -3.28 -6.13
N ALA A 74 13.11 -4.20 -5.67
CA ALA A 74 14.56 -4.07 -5.81
C ALA A 74 15.02 -4.32 -7.25
N ALA A 75 14.35 -5.21 -7.97
CA ALA A 75 14.66 -5.52 -9.37
C ALA A 75 14.24 -4.40 -10.35
N ASN A 76 13.15 -3.67 -10.06
CA ASN A 76 12.68 -2.56 -10.87
C ASN A 76 12.35 -1.33 -9.98
N PRO A 77 13.35 -0.49 -9.67
CA PRO A 77 13.25 0.58 -8.67
C PRO A 77 12.41 1.78 -9.10
#